data_AF-A0ABD3FYK9-F1
#
_entry.id   AF-A0ABD3FYK9-F1
#
_cell.length_a   1.000
_cell.length_b   1.000
_cell.length_c   1.000
_cell.angle_alpha   90.00
_cell.angle_beta   90.00
_cell.angle_gamma   90.00
#
_symmetry.space_group_name_H-M   'P 1'
#
loop_
_entity.id
_entity.type
_entity.pdbx_description
1 polymer ?
#
loop_
_entity_poly.entity_id
_entity_poly.type
_entity_poly.pdbx_seq_one_letter_code
_entity_poly.pdbx_strand_id
1 'polypeptide(L)'
;MFSLLENIQSDLRLAFEPPQDESRMRAELFAFKQGKTAMRDYVQKTRHLVSCFVTNPIDAASQIDVFVFGTRKGMPRYCLTRAEPKSLEETFALVLREDYTVSSSYSRALVPETRASTPSPWRLTRLKRRVTDGVRLTAGMAAGAAASAAGRSGTARQLHSLRT
;
A
#
# COMPACT_ATOMS: atom_id res chain seq x y z
N MET A 1 -14.01 28.77 51.03
CA MET A 1 -12.74 28.72 50.25
C MET A 1 -12.57 27.46 49.41
N PHE A 2 -13.46 26.46 49.48
CA PHE A 2 -13.35 25.23 48.66
C PHE A 2 -13.80 25.40 47.19
N SER A 3 -14.70 26.35 46.90
CA SER A 3 -15.31 26.52 45.57
C SER A 3 -14.37 27.08 44.49
N LEU A 4 -13.32 27.82 44.87
CA LEU A 4 -12.39 28.42 43.91
C LEU A 4 -11.46 27.36 43.29
N LEU A 5 -11.04 26.38 44.08
CA LEU A 5 -10.18 25.31 43.60
C LEU A 5 -10.94 24.40 42.62
N GLU A 6 -12.20 24.07 42.91
CA GLU A 6 -13.05 23.30 42.01
C GLU A 6 -13.34 24.06 40.70
N ASN A 7 -13.59 25.38 40.78
CA ASN A 7 -13.74 26.21 39.59
C ASN A 7 -12.46 26.26 38.75
N ILE A 8 -11.29 26.43 39.36
CA ILE A 8 -10.01 26.46 38.64
C ILE A 8 -9.70 25.08 38.04
N GLN A 9 -9.98 23.98 38.76
CA GLN A 9 -9.79 22.63 38.22
C GLN A 9 -10.75 22.36 37.06
N SER A 10 -12.00 22.79 37.16
CA SER A 10 -12.97 22.70 36.07
C SER A 10 -12.55 23.54 34.86
N ASP A 11 -12.13 24.80 35.08
CA ASP A 11 -11.67 25.70 34.02
C ASP A 11 -10.42 25.17 33.31
N LEU A 12 -9.46 24.64 34.05
CA LEU A 12 -8.27 24.03 33.45
C LEU A 12 -8.65 22.78 32.66
N ARG A 13 -9.56 21.94 33.17
CA ARG A 13 -10.06 20.77 32.42
C ARG A 13 -10.72 21.20 31.11
N LEU A 14 -11.54 22.25 31.12
CA LEU A 14 -12.20 22.80 29.93
C LEU A 14 -11.23 23.52 28.97
N ALA A 15 -10.22 24.22 29.50
CA ALA A 15 -9.24 24.96 28.69
C ALA A 15 -8.24 24.05 27.96
N PHE A 16 -7.96 22.87 28.54
CA PHE A 16 -7.12 21.83 27.93
C PHE A 16 -7.93 20.68 27.34
N GLU A 17 -9.25 20.69 27.50
CA GLU A 17 -10.13 19.90 26.65
C GLU A 17 -9.83 20.38 25.23
N PRO A 18 -9.44 19.49 24.30
CA PRO A 18 -9.25 19.90 22.93
C PRO A 18 -10.55 20.57 22.42
N PRO A 19 -10.57 21.20 21.23
CA PRO A 19 -11.82 21.73 20.61
C PRO A 19 -12.89 20.66 20.26
N GLN A 20 -12.96 19.60 21.07
CA GLN A 20 -13.89 18.49 21.26
C GLN A 20 -15.31 18.99 21.36
N ASP A 21 -15.84 19.51 20.27
CA ASP A 21 -17.20 19.15 19.98
C ASP A 21 -17.20 17.64 19.70
N GLU A 22 -17.38 16.82 20.74
CA GLU A 22 -17.51 15.38 20.61
C GLU A 22 -18.58 15.03 19.56
N SER A 23 -19.61 15.88 19.41
CA SER A 23 -20.63 15.73 18.39
C SER A 23 -20.05 15.89 16.98
N ARG A 24 -19.15 16.86 16.77
CA ARG A 24 -18.40 17.02 15.51
C ARG A 24 -17.49 15.85 15.22
N MET A 25 -16.76 15.34 16.23
CA MET A 25 -15.87 14.18 16.06
C MET A 25 -16.67 12.91 15.75
N ARG A 26 -17.82 12.72 16.40
CA ARG A 26 -18.75 11.62 16.12
C ARG A 26 -19.29 11.73 14.68
N ALA A 27 -19.77 12.91 14.30
CA ALA A 27 -20.23 13.16 12.93
C ALA A 27 -19.14 12.88 11.89
N GLU A 28 -17.90 13.30 12.16
CA GLU A 28 -16.76 13.02 11.29
C GLU A 28 -16.50 11.52 11.17
N LEU A 29 -16.52 10.75 12.27
CA LEU A 29 -16.36 9.29 12.23
C LEU A 29 -17.44 8.61 11.37
N PHE A 30 -18.71 8.95 11.57
CA PHE A 30 -19.82 8.34 10.81
C PHE A 30 -19.76 8.70 9.31
N ALA A 31 -19.39 9.94 9.00
CA ALA A 31 -19.16 10.40 7.63
C ALA A 31 -17.85 9.87 7.03
N PHE A 32 -16.92 9.38 7.85
CA PHE A 32 -15.59 8.99 7.41
C PHE A 32 -15.64 7.74 6.51
N LYS A 33 -15.14 7.89 5.29
CA LYS A 33 -15.00 6.82 4.30
C LYS A 33 -13.57 6.80 3.78
N GLN A 34 -13.03 5.61 3.51
CA GLN A 34 -11.67 5.45 3.00
C GLN A 34 -11.47 6.18 1.67
N GLY A 35 -12.43 6.07 0.75
CA GLY A 35 -12.33 6.69 -0.57
C GLY A 35 -11.02 6.32 -1.29
N LYS A 36 -10.22 7.33 -1.63
CA LYS A 36 -8.91 7.19 -2.30
C LYS A 36 -7.71 7.20 -1.34
N THR A 37 -7.95 7.34 -0.04
CA THR A 37 -6.86 7.39 0.96
C THR A 37 -6.17 6.03 1.09
N ALA A 38 -4.86 6.06 1.37
CA ALA A 38 -4.10 4.85 1.66
C ALA A 38 -4.64 4.21 2.94
N MET A 39 -4.57 2.87 3.02
CA MET A 39 -5.17 2.15 4.15
C MET A 39 -4.56 2.56 5.50
N ARG A 40 -3.27 2.87 5.52
CA ARG A 40 -2.56 3.34 6.72
C ARG A 40 -3.10 4.67 7.22
N ASP A 41 -3.28 5.64 6.33
CA ASP A 41 -3.81 6.96 6.67
C ASP A 41 -5.26 6.87 7.15
N TYR A 42 -6.06 5.99 6.53
CA TYR A 42 -7.42 5.70 6.94
C TYR A 42 -7.47 5.17 8.37
N VAL A 43 -6.68 4.13 8.68
CA VAL A 43 -6.58 3.53 10.02
C VAL A 43 -6.11 4.55 11.06
N GLN A 44 -5.08 5.34 10.73
CA GLN A 44 -4.53 6.31 11.66
C GLN A 44 -5.52 7.44 11.97
N LYS A 45 -6.26 7.92 10.95
CA LYS A 45 -7.32 8.90 11.16
C LYS A 45 -8.47 8.34 11.97
N THR A 46 -8.92 7.10 11.72
CA THR A 46 -9.92 6.44 12.57
C THR A 46 -9.46 6.35 14.02
N ARG A 47 -8.21 5.91 14.26
CA ARG A 47 -7.65 5.83 15.63
C ARG A 47 -7.67 7.19 16.32
N HIS A 48 -7.32 8.25 15.61
CA HIS A 48 -7.37 9.61 16.13
C HIS A 48 -8.81 10.02 16.49
N LEU A 49 -9.77 9.81 15.58
CA LEU A 49 -11.18 10.12 15.84
C LEU A 49 -11.72 9.36 17.07
N VAL A 50 -11.38 8.07 17.19
CA VAL A 50 -11.79 7.23 18.32
C VAL A 50 -11.15 7.69 19.63
N SER A 51 -9.88 8.11 19.61
CA SER A 51 -9.18 8.61 20.81
C SER A 51 -9.80 9.88 21.40
N CYS A 52 -10.60 10.59 20.60
CA CYS A 52 -11.25 11.80 21.03
C CYS A 52 -12.51 11.56 21.87
N PHE A 53 -13.10 10.36 21.88
CA PHE A 53 -14.31 10.06 22.66
C PHE A 53 -13.99 9.71 24.12
N VAL A 54 -13.62 10.72 24.91
CA VAL A 54 -13.18 10.54 26.30
C VAL A 54 -14.35 10.41 27.28
N THR A 55 -15.41 11.20 27.10
CA THR A 55 -16.50 11.24 28.10
C THR A 55 -17.62 10.25 27.80
N ASN A 56 -17.93 10.05 26.51
CA ASN A 56 -18.98 9.15 26.04
C ASN A 56 -18.48 8.31 24.87
N PRO A 57 -17.73 7.22 25.13
CA PRO A 57 -17.19 6.38 24.08
C PRO A 57 -18.33 5.67 23.31
N ILE A 58 -18.19 5.61 21.99
CA ILE A 58 -19.05 4.77 21.15
C ILE A 58 -18.79 3.30 21.51
N ASP A 59 -19.79 2.43 21.49
CA ASP A 59 -19.57 1.01 21.74
C ASP A 59 -18.67 0.38 20.66
N ALA A 60 -17.88 -0.62 21.05
CA ALA A 60 -16.88 -1.22 20.16
C ALA A 60 -17.51 -1.82 18.90
N ALA A 61 -18.72 -2.40 19.00
CA ALA A 61 -19.41 -2.99 17.85
C ALA A 61 -19.78 -1.91 16.82
N SER A 62 -20.38 -0.79 17.26
CA SER A 62 -20.67 0.35 16.40
C SER A 62 -19.42 0.94 15.75
N GLN A 63 -18.30 1.04 16.48
CA GLN A 63 -17.07 1.55 15.90
C GLN A 63 -16.52 0.61 14.80
N ILE A 64 -16.58 -0.70 15.04
CA ILE A 64 -16.19 -1.73 14.06
C ILE A 64 -17.10 -1.65 12.83
N ASP A 65 -18.41 -1.57 13.02
CA ASP A 65 -19.39 -1.49 11.93
C ASP A 65 -19.19 -0.24 11.06
N VAL A 66 -18.97 0.91 11.70
CA VAL A 66 -18.66 2.17 10.98
C VAL A 66 -17.36 2.04 10.18
N PHE A 67 -16.35 1.40 10.75
CA PHE A 67 -15.08 1.15 10.05
C PHE A 67 -15.24 0.18 8.87
N VAL A 68 -15.92 -0.95 9.06
CA VAL A 68 -16.18 -1.95 8.00
C VAL A 68 -17.00 -1.34 6.88
N PHE A 69 -18.04 -0.55 7.22
CA PHE A 69 -18.87 0.14 6.25
C PHE A 69 -18.11 1.26 5.53
N GLY A 70 -17.21 1.97 6.24
CA GLY A 70 -16.39 3.03 5.68
C GLY A 70 -15.18 2.57 4.87
N THR A 71 -14.76 1.33 5.04
CA THR A 71 -13.67 0.72 4.26
C THR A 71 -14.11 0.53 2.80
N ARG A 72 -13.22 0.84 1.85
CA ARG A 72 -13.50 0.68 0.42
C ARG A 72 -13.80 -0.78 0.09
N LYS A 73 -14.71 -1.00 -0.86
CA LYS A 73 -14.99 -2.37 -1.35
C LYS A 73 -13.69 -2.97 -1.94
N GLY A 74 -13.43 -4.24 -1.65
CA GLY A 74 -12.23 -4.94 -2.08
C GLY A 74 -11.81 -6.01 -1.07
N MET A 75 -10.62 -6.59 -1.26
CA MET A 75 -10.08 -7.64 -0.39
C MET A 75 -10.08 -7.28 1.09
N PRO A 76 -9.64 -6.07 1.52
CA PRO A 76 -9.61 -5.75 2.94
C PRO A 76 -11.00 -5.78 3.59
N ARG A 77 -12.04 -5.23 2.92
CA ARG A 77 -13.42 -5.26 3.43
C ARG A 77 -14.00 -6.69 3.47
N TYR A 78 -13.69 -7.51 2.46
CA TYR A 78 -14.10 -8.91 2.44
C TYR A 78 -13.50 -9.70 3.62
N CYS A 79 -12.21 -9.52 3.89
CA CYS A 79 -11.54 -10.15 5.01
C CYS A 79 -12.16 -9.77 6.36
N LEU A 80 -12.56 -8.51 6.54
CA LEU A 80 -13.23 -8.06 7.76
C LEU A 80 -14.59 -8.72 7.97
N THR A 81 -15.43 -8.79 6.92
CA THR A 81 -16.76 -9.42 7.03
C THR A 81 -16.71 -10.92 7.30
N ARG A 82 -15.60 -11.58 6.93
CA ARG A 82 -15.41 -13.03 7.17
C ARG A 82 -14.77 -13.32 8.53
N ALA A 83 -13.92 -12.43 9.02
CA ALA A 83 -13.16 -12.66 10.25
C ALA A 83 -13.98 -12.37 11.52
N GLU A 84 -15.06 -11.60 11.42
CA GLU A 84 -15.88 -11.17 12.56
C GLU A 84 -15.02 -10.62 13.72
N PRO A 85 -14.26 -9.54 13.47
CA PRO A 85 -13.34 -9.00 14.46
C PRO A 85 -14.10 -8.53 15.70
N LYS A 86 -13.53 -8.79 16.89
CA LYS A 86 -14.14 -8.46 18.19
C LYS A 86 -13.65 -7.14 18.76
N SER A 87 -12.64 -6.55 18.14
CA SER A 87 -12.05 -5.28 18.54
C SER A 87 -11.62 -4.45 17.34
N LEU A 88 -11.45 -3.15 17.58
CA LEU A 88 -11.02 -2.22 16.56
C LEU A 88 -9.54 -2.43 16.20
N GLU A 89 -8.70 -2.78 17.16
CA GLU A 89 -7.31 -3.17 16.96
C GLU A 89 -7.18 -4.41 16.07
N GLU A 90 -8.01 -5.43 16.27
CA GLU A 90 -8.04 -6.61 15.41
C GLU A 90 -8.47 -6.25 13.99
N THR A 91 -9.49 -5.39 13.87
CA THR A 91 -9.94 -4.84 12.58
C THR A 91 -8.79 -4.11 11.86
N PHE A 92 -8.04 -3.27 12.56
CA PHE A 92 -6.87 -2.57 12.03
C PHE A 92 -5.75 -3.53 11.61
N ALA A 93 -5.44 -4.54 12.43
CA ALA A 93 -4.42 -5.53 12.10
C ALA A 93 -4.77 -6.32 10.83
N LEU A 94 -6.03 -6.75 10.70
CA LEU A 94 -6.53 -7.46 9.54
C LEU A 94 -6.44 -6.61 8.27
N VAL A 95 -6.91 -5.36 8.33
CA VAL A 95 -6.96 -4.50 7.14
C VAL A 95 -5.55 -4.13 6.65
N LEU A 96 -4.61 -3.89 7.57
CA LEU A 96 -3.21 -3.57 7.24
C LEU A 96 -2.45 -4.78 6.70
N ARG A 97 -2.70 -5.98 7.26
CA ARG A 97 -2.11 -7.22 6.76
C ARG A 97 -2.57 -7.52 5.33
N GLU A 98 -3.85 -7.32 5.06
CA GLU A 98 -4.41 -7.57 3.72
C GLU A 98 -3.91 -6.56 2.70
N ASP A 99 -3.91 -5.26 3.04
CA ASP A 99 -3.41 -4.21 2.15
C ASP A 99 -1.92 -4.41 1.82
N TYR A 100 -1.13 -4.87 2.79
CA TYR A 100 0.26 -5.28 2.56
C TYR A 100 0.37 -6.50 1.64
N THR A 101 -0.44 -7.54 1.86
CA THR A 101 -0.42 -8.77 1.05
C THR A 101 -0.76 -8.47 -0.41
N VAL A 102 -1.80 -7.66 -0.63
CA VAL A 102 -2.20 -7.18 -1.95
C VAL A 102 -1.06 -6.38 -2.57
N SER A 103 -0.54 -5.37 -1.88
CA SER A 103 0.55 -4.51 -2.38
C SER A 103 1.81 -5.30 -2.73
N SER A 104 2.23 -6.22 -1.84
CA SER A 104 3.39 -7.08 -2.04
C SER A 104 3.23 -8.02 -3.24
N SER A 105 2.02 -8.55 -3.47
CA SER A 105 1.75 -9.42 -4.62
C SER A 105 1.98 -8.71 -5.95
N TYR A 106 1.58 -7.44 -6.06
CA TYR A 106 1.85 -6.62 -7.24
C TYR A 106 3.35 -6.33 -7.41
N SER A 107 4.07 -6.01 -6.33
CA SER A 107 5.52 -5.81 -6.41
C SER A 107 6.25 -7.07 -6.88
N ARG A 108 5.84 -8.25 -6.42
CA ARG A 108 6.42 -9.52 -6.84
C ARG A 108 6.10 -9.86 -8.29
N ALA A 109 4.90 -9.52 -8.78
CA ALA A 109 4.52 -9.73 -10.17
C ALA A 109 5.32 -8.84 -11.16
N LEU A 110 5.78 -7.67 -10.71
CA LEU A 110 6.57 -6.74 -11.52
C LEU A 110 8.06 -7.11 -11.59
N VAL A 111 8.54 -8.02 -10.75
CA VAL A 111 9.84 -8.66 -10.93
C VAL A 111 9.60 -9.84 -11.87
N PRO A 112 10.09 -9.82 -13.13
CA PRO A 112 10.11 -11.03 -13.93
C PRO A 112 10.91 -12.02 -13.11
N GLU A 113 10.25 -13.08 -12.67
CA GLU A 113 10.87 -14.14 -11.91
C GLU A 113 12.04 -14.63 -12.75
N THR A 114 13.24 -14.15 -12.41
CA THR A 114 14.49 -14.54 -13.03
C THR A 114 14.81 -15.89 -12.40
N ARG A 115 13.90 -16.85 -12.57
CA ARG A 115 14.24 -18.25 -12.52
C ARG A 115 15.32 -18.36 -13.55
N ALA A 116 16.56 -18.50 -13.06
CA ALA A 116 17.65 -19.06 -13.80
C ALA A 116 17.02 -20.16 -14.66
N SER A 117 16.97 -19.90 -15.96
CA SER A 117 16.37 -20.82 -16.91
C SER A 117 17.12 -22.12 -16.70
N THR A 118 16.53 -23.07 -15.97
CA THR A 118 17.02 -24.43 -15.97
C THR A 118 16.98 -24.79 -17.44
N PRO A 119 18.14 -24.98 -18.09
CA PRO A 119 18.14 -25.17 -19.53
C PRO A 119 17.26 -26.38 -19.77
N SER A 120 16.20 -26.18 -20.56
CA SER A 120 15.27 -27.25 -20.89
C SER A 120 16.06 -28.52 -21.24
N PRO A 121 15.65 -29.73 -20.82
CA PRO A 121 16.48 -30.94 -20.91
C PRO A 121 17.13 -31.20 -22.28
N TRP A 122 16.51 -30.78 -23.38
CA TRP A 122 17.04 -30.88 -24.75
C TRP A 122 18.19 -29.89 -25.06
N ARG A 123 18.39 -28.85 -24.26
CA ARG A 123 19.48 -27.88 -24.38
C ARG A 123 20.79 -28.44 -23.81
N LEU A 124 20.69 -29.39 -22.87
CA LEU A 124 21.82 -30.13 -22.29
C LEU A 124 22.36 -31.23 -23.23
N THR A 125 21.52 -31.81 -24.09
CA THR A 125 21.93 -32.86 -25.03
C THR A 125 22.79 -32.32 -26.18
N ARG A 126 22.62 -31.05 -26.57
CA ARG A 126 23.45 -30.41 -27.60
C ARG A 126 24.88 -30.14 -27.13
N LEU A 127 25.07 -29.84 -25.84
CA LEU A 127 26.39 -29.54 -25.27
C LEU A 127 27.19 -30.82 -24.99
N LYS A 128 26.53 -31.92 -24.61
CA LYS A 128 27.17 -33.24 -24.42
C LYS A 128 27.75 -33.83 -25.71
N ARG A 129 27.18 -33.50 -26.88
CA ARG A 129 27.64 -34.01 -28.18
C ARG A 129 28.94 -33.36 -28.70
N ARG A 130 29.48 -32.34 -28.03
CA ARG A 130 30.76 -31.70 -28.41
C ARG A 130 31.94 -32.09 -27.53
N VAL A 131 31.71 -32.77 -26.40
CA VAL A 131 32.78 -33.18 -25.48
C VAL A 131 33.32 -34.58 -25.81
N THR A 132 32.56 -35.40 -26.54
CA THR A 132 32.97 -36.77 -26.89
C THR A 132 33.82 -36.87 -28.16
N ASP A 133 33.88 -35.82 -28.99
CA ASP A 133 34.68 -35.82 -30.22
C ASP A 133 35.92 -34.95 -29.99
N GLY A 134 36.94 -35.57 -29.39
CA GLY A 134 38.25 -34.95 -29.21
C GLY A 134 38.89 -34.62 -30.55
N VAL A 135 38.85 -33.34 -30.94
CA VAL A 135 39.78 -32.76 -31.91
C VAL A 135 40.47 -31.57 -31.26
N ARG A 136 41.73 -31.78 -30.91
CA ARG A 136 42.71 -30.76 -30.54
C ARG A 136 43.35 -30.21 -31.81
N LEU A 137 43.11 -28.96 -32.19
CA LEU A 137 44.01 -28.14 -33.04
C LEU A 137 43.72 -26.64 -32.79
N THR A 138 44.59 -25.95 -32.04
CA THR A 138 45.65 -25.01 -32.46
C THR A 138 45.20 -23.57 -32.70
N ALA A 139 45.93 -22.66 -32.03
CA ALA A 139 45.89 -21.22 -32.18
C ALA A 139 46.19 -20.75 -33.62
N GLY A 140 45.62 -19.61 -34.01
CA GLY A 140 45.97 -18.89 -35.24
C GLY A 140 45.14 -17.63 -35.43
N MET A 141 45.83 -16.48 -35.43
CA MET A 141 45.35 -15.11 -35.59
C MET A 141 44.51 -14.84 -36.86
N ALA A 142 43.59 -13.87 -36.79
CA ALA A 142 43.75 -12.53 -37.39
C ALA A 142 42.41 -11.81 -37.66
N ALA A 143 42.44 -10.48 -37.44
CA ALA A 143 41.79 -9.37 -38.17
C ALA A 143 40.42 -9.61 -38.84
N GLY A 144 39.40 -8.77 -38.72
CA GLY A 144 39.35 -7.32 -38.49
C GLY A 144 38.17 -6.76 -39.31
N ALA A 145 37.72 -5.55 -38.97
CA ALA A 145 36.81 -4.67 -39.72
C ALA A 145 35.32 -5.05 -39.77
N ALA A 146 34.36 -4.12 -39.76
CA ALA A 146 34.33 -2.68 -39.48
C ALA A 146 32.85 -2.24 -39.34
N ALA A 147 32.70 -1.04 -38.80
CA ALA A 147 31.49 -0.22 -38.65
C ALA A 147 30.49 -0.20 -39.82
N SER A 148 29.21 0.03 -39.48
CA SER A 148 28.32 1.04 -40.12
C SER A 148 27.01 1.08 -39.31
N ALA A 149 26.66 2.13 -38.54
CA ALA A 149 26.36 3.53 -38.85
C ALA A 149 24.99 3.75 -39.53
N ALA A 150 24.00 4.18 -38.73
CA ALA A 150 22.96 5.19 -39.01
C ALA A 150 22.03 5.25 -37.79
N GLY A 151 21.68 6.38 -37.18
CA GLY A 151 21.59 7.73 -37.71
C GLY A 151 20.24 8.28 -37.23
N ARG A 152 20.29 9.23 -36.31
CA ARG A 152 19.18 9.89 -35.62
C ARG A 152 18.16 10.53 -36.56
N SER A 153 16.87 10.48 -36.19
CA SER A 153 15.95 11.63 -36.26
C SER A 153 15.07 11.57 -35.00
N GLY A 154 14.76 12.64 -34.27
CA GLY A 154 14.74 14.04 -34.65
C GLY A 154 13.28 14.53 -34.66
N THR A 155 12.74 14.74 -33.45
CA THR A 155 11.83 15.86 -33.08
C THR A 155 10.63 16.22 -33.98
N ALA A 156 9.42 16.20 -33.40
CA ALA A 156 8.44 17.26 -33.62
C ALA A 156 7.49 17.39 -32.41
N ARG A 157 7.83 18.35 -31.55
CA ARG A 157 6.94 19.05 -30.62
C ARG A 157 6.24 20.16 -31.42
N GLN A 158 4.92 20.29 -31.34
CA GLN A 158 4.16 21.56 -31.25
C GLN A 158 2.66 21.19 -31.26
N LEU A 159 1.88 21.34 -30.19
CA LEU A 159 1.43 22.53 -29.46
C LEU A 159 0.75 23.61 -30.34
N HIS A 160 -0.47 23.91 -29.88
CA HIS A 160 -1.31 25.11 -30.08
C HIS A 160 -2.32 25.03 -31.24
N SER A 161 -3.54 25.57 -31.17
CA SER A 161 -4.34 26.19 -30.10
C SER A 161 -5.66 26.66 -30.76
N LEU A 162 -6.76 26.64 -30.00
CA LEU A 162 -7.93 27.55 -30.04
C LEU A 162 -8.61 27.93 -31.37
N ARG A 163 -9.94 27.72 -31.38
CA ARG A 163 -11.05 28.68 -31.70
C ARG A 163 -12.27 27.84 -32.11
N THR A 164 -13.50 28.09 -31.68
CA THR A 164 -14.19 29.30 -31.19
C THR A 164 -15.24 28.92 -30.16
#